data_AF-A0A0H3ZNB0-F1
#
_entry.id   AF-A0A0H3ZNB0-F1
#
_cell.length_a   1.000
_cell.length_b   1.000
_cell.length_c   1.000
_cell.angle_alpha   90.00
_cell.angle_beta   90.00
_cell.angle_gamma   90.00
#
_symmetry.space_group_name_H-M   'P 1'
#
loop_
_entity.id
_entity.type
_entity.pdbx_description
1 polymer ?
#
loop_
_entity_poly.entity_id
_entity_poly.type
_entity_poly.pdbx_seq_one_letter_code
_entity_poly.pdbx_strand_id
1 'polypeptide(L)'
;MMTDVIVKHDYHLDDEQLAVLAGYANGLDDFDICQSLELSPAELKTLELDIRAQLDAHTTPHMISRAWQLGVLASRAICLVLALVTSFHALDPNMTRVRTPMRNTRNPTTIARVRQAGRNKGLDA
;
A
#
# COMPACT_ATOMS: atom_id res chain seq x y z
N MET A 1 4.80 -11.27 22.57
CA MET A 1 5.30 -10.26 21.62
C MET A 1 4.12 -9.39 21.21
N MET A 2 4.30 -8.08 21.09
CA MET A 2 3.22 -7.16 20.75
C MET A 2 3.11 -7.14 19.22
N THR A 3 2.11 -7.83 18.66
CA THR A 3 1.90 -7.92 17.20
C THR A 3 1.45 -6.56 16.66
N ASP A 4 2.14 -6.06 15.62
CA ASP A 4 1.82 -4.77 14.98
C ASP A 4 0.66 -4.90 13.96
N VAL A 5 0.43 -6.13 13.49
CA VAL A 5 -0.61 -6.45 12.51
C VAL A 5 -1.97 -6.57 13.20
N ILE A 6 -2.94 -5.81 12.70
CA ILE A 6 -4.37 -5.92 13.01
C ILE A 6 -5.03 -6.69 11.86
N VAL A 7 -5.91 -7.63 12.22
CA VAL A 7 -6.73 -8.35 11.25
C VAL A 7 -8.18 -7.90 11.37
N LYS A 8 -8.85 -7.71 10.24
CA LYS A 8 -10.25 -7.29 10.14
C LYS A 8 -11.10 -8.46 9.65
N HIS A 9 -12.20 -8.76 10.34
CA HIS A 9 -13.08 -9.92 10.07
C HIS A 9 -14.16 -9.66 9.01
N ASP A 10 -14.06 -8.57 8.24
CA ASP A 10 -15.11 -8.15 7.31
C ASP A 10 -15.09 -8.90 5.96
N TYR A 11 -14.05 -9.70 5.72
CA TYR A 11 -13.93 -10.55 4.55
C TYR A 11 -14.32 -11.96 4.95
N HIS A 12 -14.97 -12.72 4.06
CA HIS A 12 -15.54 -14.06 4.29
C HIS A 12 -14.50 -15.16 4.64
N LEU A 13 -13.41 -14.81 5.31
CA LEU A 13 -12.40 -15.71 5.85
C LEU A 13 -12.82 -16.12 7.27
N ASP A 14 -12.56 -17.38 7.58
CA ASP A 14 -12.77 -17.95 8.91
C ASP A 14 -11.69 -17.50 9.91
N ASP A 15 -11.96 -17.62 11.21
CA ASP A 15 -11.06 -17.15 12.26
C ASP A 15 -9.69 -17.84 12.20
N GLU A 16 -9.66 -19.14 11.86
CA GLU A 16 -8.42 -19.90 11.66
C GLU A 16 -7.62 -19.38 10.45
N GLN A 17 -8.31 -19.03 9.37
CA GLN A 17 -7.70 -18.50 8.15
C GLN A 17 -7.07 -17.13 8.40
N LEU A 18 -7.78 -16.29 9.17
CA LEU A 18 -7.30 -14.99 9.61
C LEU A 18 -6.08 -15.12 10.53
N ALA A 19 -6.06 -16.13 11.41
CA ALA A 19 -4.91 -16.41 12.26
C ALA A 19 -3.66 -16.84 11.46
N VAL A 20 -3.83 -17.73 10.47
CA VAL A 20 -2.75 -18.12 9.54
C VAL A 20 -2.22 -16.89 8.78
N LEU A 21 -3.13 -16.07 8.25
CA LEU A 21 -2.78 -14.85 7.52
C LEU A 21 -2.03 -13.83 8.40
N ALA A 22 -2.44 -13.70 9.67
CA ALA A 22 -1.75 -12.88 10.66
C ALA A 22 -0.34 -13.40 10.93
N GLY A 23 -0.16 -14.72 11.07
CA GLY A 23 1.14 -15.35 11.29
C GLY A 23 2.12 -15.01 10.17
N TYR A 24 1.69 -15.19 8.92
CA TYR A 24 2.50 -14.81 7.75
C TYR A 24 2.81 -13.32 7.69
N ALA A 25 1.84 -12.46 8.02
CA ALA A 25 2.05 -11.02 8.04
C ALA A 25 3.04 -10.56 9.13
N ASN A 26 3.15 -11.31 10.23
CA ASN A 26 4.16 -11.08 11.27
C ASN A 26 5.52 -11.73 10.94
N GLY A 27 5.65 -12.40 9.80
CA GLY A 27 6.90 -13.02 9.34
C GLY A 27 7.20 -14.38 9.96
N LEU A 28 6.20 -15.06 10.51
CA LEU A 28 6.36 -16.44 10.98
C LEU A 28 6.51 -17.40 9.79
N ASP A 29 7.27 -18.47 9.98
CA ASP A 29 7.40 -19.54 9.00
C ASP A 29 6.29 -20.61 9.15
N ASP A 30 6.21 -21.52 8.18
CA ASP A 30 5.17 -22.57 8.17
C ASP A 30 5.25 -23.45 9.44
N PHE A 31 6.44 -23.65 10.00
CA PHE A 31 6.64 -24.48 11.19
C PHE A 31 6.11 -23.78 12.45
N ASP A 32 6.45 -22.51 12.65
CA ASP A 32 5.99 -21.68 13.76
C ASP A 32 4.47 -21.49 13.71
N ILE A 33 3.90 -21.35 12.51
CA ILE A 33 2.45 -21.25 12.31
C ILE A 33 1.76 -22.57 12.67
N CYS A 34 2.28 -23.71 12.19
CA CYS A 34 1.75 -25.03 12.57
C CYS A 34 1.81 -25.24 14.09
N GLN A 35 2.92 -24.86 14.74
CA GLN A 35 3.08 -25.01 16.17
C GLN A 35 2.13 -24.09 16.96
N SER A 36 1.97 -22.84 16.53
CA SER A 36 1.15 -21.86 17.25
C SER A 36 -0.35 -22.09 17.10
N LEU A 37 -0.80 -22.67 15.99
CA LEU A 37 -2.20 -22.96 15.71
C LEU A 37 -2.56 -24.45 15.93
N GLU A 38 -1.61 -25.27 16.40
CA GLU A 38 -1.77 -26.72 16.58
C GLU A 38 -2.25 -27.44 15.30
N LEU A 39 -1.83 -26.94 14.14
CA LEU A 39 -2.20 -27.47 12.82
C LEU A 39 -1.17 -28.48 12.32
N SER A 40 -1.64 -29.49 11.58
CA SER A 40 -0.74 -30.33 10.79
C SER A 40 -0.26 -29.58 9.54
N PRO A 41 0.93 -29.92 9.00
CA PRO A 41 1.43 -29.29 7.77
C PRO A 41 0.50 -29.46 6.56
N ALA A 42 -0.29 -30.53 6.51
CA ALA A 42 -1.26 -30.78 5.45
C ALA A 42 -2.50 -29.88 5.57
N GLU A 43 -2.97 -29.65 6.80
CA GLU A 43 -4.07 -28.72 7.08
C GLU A 43 -3.66 -27.28 6.77
N LEU A 44 -2.45 -26.87 7.16
CA LEU A 44 -1.93 -25.55 6.81
C LEU A 44 -1.93 -25.31 5.30
N LYS A 45 -1.47 -26.29 4.50
CA LYS A 45 -1.50 -26.16 3.03
C LYS A 45 -2.91 -26.11 2.46
N THR A 46 -3.86 -26.81 3.06
CA THR A 46 -5.27 -26.75 2.66
C THR A 46 -5.85 -25.36 2.94
N LEU A 47 -5.61 -24.82 4.14
CA LEU A 47 -6.01 -23.46 4.51
C LEU A 47 -5.37 -22.41 3.61
N GLU A 48 -4.07 -22.53 3.30
CA GLU A 48 -3.40 -21.63 2.36
C GLU A 48 -4.06 -21.62 0.98
N LEU A 49 -4.46 -22.78 0.45
CA LEU A 49 -5.13 -22.87 -0.85
C LEU A 49 -6.51 -22.21 -0.81
N ASP A 50 -7.26 -22.41 0.26
CA ASP A 50 -8.59 -21.79 0.41
C ASP A 50 -8.49 -20.27 0.55
N ILE A 51 -7.58 -19.78 1.39
CA ILE A 51 -7.31 -18.34 1.54
C ILE A 51 -6.90 -17.72 0.19
N ARG A 52 -6.03 -18.39 -0.57
CA ARG A 52 -5.63 -17.95 -1.91
C ARG A 52 -6.81 -17.88 -2.87
N ALA A 53 -7.72 -18.86 -2.83
CA ALA A 53 -8.92 -18.85 -3.65
C ALA A 53 -9.86 -17.69 -3.29
N GLN A 54 -10.05 -17.42 -1.98
CA GLN A 54 -10.91 -16.34 -1.51
C GLN A 54 -10.35 -14.94 -1.79
N LEU A 55 -9.03 -14.78 -1.70
CA LEU A 55 -8.35 -13.51 -1.96
C LEU A 55 -7.97 -13.30 -3.43
N ASP A 56 -8.22 -14.29 -4.31
CA ASP A 56 -7.79 -14.31 -5.71
C ASP A 56 -6.27 -14.14 -5.89
N ALA A 57 -5.52 -14.92 -5.12
CA ALA A 57 -4.06 -14.90 -5.08
C ALA A 57 -3.45 -16.22 -5.59
N HIS A 58 -2.26 -16.12 -6.20
CA HIS A 58 -1.58 -17.28 -6.81
C HIS A 58 -0.42 -17.84 -5.98
N THR A 59 0.20 -16.99 -5.15
CA THR A 59 1.37 -17.34 -4.33
C THR A 59 1.20 -16.80 -2.91
N THR A 60 1.91 -17.36 -1.92
CA THR A 60 1.86 -16.88 -0.53
C THR A 60 2.21 -15.38 -0.39
N PRO A 61 3.27 -14.87 -1.05
CA PRO A 61 3.54 -13.42 -1.01
C PRO A 61 2.44 -12.59 -1.67
N HIS A 62 1.82 -13.10 -2.74
CA HIS A 62 0.69 -12.43 -3.40
C HIS A 62 -0.54 -12.39 -2.48
N MET A 63 -0.82 -13.48 -1.76
CA MET A 63 -1.90 -13.58 -0.78
C MET A 63 -1.78 -12.52 0.31
N ILE A 64 -0.59 -12.36 0.90
CA ILE A 64 -0.31 -11.33 1.92
C ILE A 64 -0.52 -9.94 1.33
N SER A 65 0.12 -9.64 0.19
CA SER A 65 -0.02 -8.35 -0.49
C SER A 65 -1.49 -8.01 -0.77
N ARG A 66 -2.27 -9.00 -1.20
CA ARG A 66 -3.68 -8.82 -1.53
C ARG A 66 -4.53 -8.58 -0.29
N ALA A 67 -4.24 -9.26 0.82
CA ALA A 67 -4.89 -9.01 2.10
C ALA A 67 -4.66 -7.58 2.63
N TRP A 68 -3.47 -7.01 2.40
CA TRP A 68 -3.21 -5.58 2.70
C TRP A 68 -4.02 -4.64 1.80
N GLN A 69 -4.11 -4.93 0.50
CA GLN A 69 -4.88 -4.10 -0.44
C GLN A 69 -6.38 -4.10 -0.16
N LEU A 70 -6.92 -5.24 0.27
CA LEU A 70 -8.34 -5.39 0.61
C LEU A 70 -8.67 -4.84 2.01
N GLY A 71 -7.66 -4.44 2.80
CA GLY A 71 -7.84 -3.94 4.16
C GLY A 71 -8.20 -5.02 5.17
N VAL A 72 -7.96 -6.29 4.84
CA VAL A 72 -8.06 -7.42 5.78
C VAL A 72 -6.93 -7.35 6.81
N LEU A 73 -5.75 -6.89 6.38
CA LEU A 73 -4.61 -6.59 7.24
C LEU A 73 -4.38 -5.08 7.33
N ALA A 74 -4.09 -4.60 8.54
CA ALA A 74 -3.66 -3.24 8.81
C ALA A 74 -2.47 -3.23 9.78
N SER A 75 -1.58 -2.23 9.69
CA SER A 75 -0.42 -2.07 10.58
C SER A 75 -0.64 -0.81 11.40
N ARG A 76 -0.55 -0.93 12.72
CA ARG A 76 -0.70 0.22 13.62
C ARG A 76 0.37 1.26 13.34
N ALA A 77 1.61 0.81 13.12
CA ALA A 77 2.73 1.69 12.78
C ALA A 77 2.46 2.49 11.48
N ILE A 78 1.97 1.85 10.42
CA ILE A 78 1.66 2.57 9.16
C ILE A 78 0.55 3.60 9.38
N CYS A 79 -0.51 3.25 10.10
CA CYS A 79 -1.60 4.18 10.41
C CYS A 79 -1.10 5.39 11.20
N LEU A 80 -0.21 5.19 12.18
CA LEU A 80 0.38 6.27 12.97
C LEU A 80 1.31 7.16 12.14
N VAL A 81 2.14 6.57 11.26
CA VAL A 81 2.99 7.33 10.34
C VAL A 81 2.16 8.15 9.38
N LEU A 82 1.09 7.57 8.80
CA LEU A 82 0.15 8.31 7.94
C LEU A 82 -0.51 9.45 8.70
N ALA A 83 -0.96 9.22 9.94
CA ALA A 83 -1.53 10.26 10.79
C ALA A 83 -0.52 11.38 11.09
N LEU A 84 0.73 11.04 11.41
CA LEU A 84 1.80 12.02 11.64
C LEU A 84 2.11 12.82 10.38
N VAL A 85 2.33 12.15 9.24
CA VAL A 85 2.63 12.80 7.95
C VAL A 85 1.50 13.74 7.55
N THR A 86 0.25 13.30 7.65
CA THR A 86 -0.92 14.16 7.35
C THR A 86 -1.06 15.33 8.33
N SER A 87 -0.75 15.13 9.60
CA SER A 87 -0.73 16.20 10.62
C SER A 87 0.37 17.24 10.32
N PHE A 88 1.57 16.79 9.95
CA PHE A 88 2.66 17.68 9.54
C PHE A 88 2.32 18.43 8.24
N HIS A 89 1.59 17.80 7.31
CA HIS A 89 1.09 18.48 6.12
C HIS A 89 0.06 19.58 6.43
N ALA A 90 -0.80 19.40 7.43
CA ALA A 90 -1.79 20.41 7.82
C ALA A 90 -1.15 21.69 8.41
N LEU A 91 0.11 21.62 8.86
CA LEU A 91 0.85 22.75 9.42
C LEU A 91 1.55 23.61 8.35
N ASP A 92 1.66 23.12 7.11
CA ASP A 92 2.21 23.90 5.99
C ASP A 92 1.08 24.43 5.07
N PRO A 93 0.70 25.72 5.20
CA PRO A 93 -0.39 26.29 4.41
C PRO A 93 -0.07 26.39 2.90
N ASN A 94 1.19 26.19 2.46
CA ASN A 94 1.58 26.33 1.07
C ASN A 94 1.52 25.02 0.26
N MET A 95 1.31 23.87 0.91
CA MET A 95 1.44 22.55 0.27
C MET A 95 0.11 21.86 -0.08
N THR A 96 -1.02 22.49 0.27
CA THR A 96 -2.37 22.15 -0.25
C THR A 96 -2.57 22.55 -1.71
N ARG A 97 -1.55 23.14 -2.34
CA ARG A 97 -1.50 23.35 -3.79
C ARG A 97 -1.49 21.97 -4.44
N VAL A 98 -2.70 21.49 -4.74
CA VAL A 98 -3.03 20.34 -5.56
C VAL A 98 -1.93 20.23 -6.62
N ARG A 99 -1.07 19.21 -6.49
CA ARG A 99 -0.18 18.83 -7.58
C ARG A 99 -1.12 18.47 -8.71
N THR A 100 -1.41 19.43 -9.58
CA THR A 100 -2.23 19.23 -10.77
C THR A 100 -1.65 18.01 -11.46
N PRO A 101 -2.45 16.96 -11.74
CA PRO A 101 -1.94 15.80 -12.46
C PRO A 101 -1.35 16.33 -13.76
N MET A 102 -0.02 16.29 -13.87
CA MET A 102 0.68 16.68 -15.08
C MET A 102 0.43 15.56 -16.08
N ARG A 103 -0.71 15.65 -16.76
CA ARG A 103 -1.07 14.78 -17.86
C ARG A 103 -0.07 15.05 -18.97
N ASN A 104 1.01 14.28 -19.01
CA ASN A 104 2.00 14.31 -20.08
C ASN A 104 1.39 13.65 -21.33
N THR A 105 0.44 14.32 -21.96
CA THR A 105 -0.13 13.96 -23.26
C THR A 105 0.31 14.98 -24.30
N ARG A 106 1.62 15.08 -24.55
CA ARG A 106 2.15 15.81 -25.71
C ARG A 106 2.96 14.88 -26.60
N ASN A 107 2.46 14.68 -27.82
CA ASN A 107 3.24 14.15 -28.93
C ASN A 107 4.45 15.08 -29.20
N PRO A 108 5.67 14.55 -29.40
CA PRO A 108 6.90 15.34 -29.38
C PRO A 108 7.25 15.94 -30.75
N THR A 109 6.31 16.55 -31.47
CA THR A 109 6.59 17.07 -32.82
C THR A 109 5.76 18.30 -33.21
N THR A 110 5.82 19.40 -32.47
CA THR A 110 5.43 20.70 -33.07
C THR A 110 6.11 21.90 -32.42
N ILE A 111 7.20 22.34 -33.05
CA ILE A 111 7.62 23.74 -33.25
C ILE A 111 7.72 24.58 -31.96
N ALA A 112 8.94 24.65 -31.40
CA ALA A 112 9.35 25.79 -30.60
C ALA A 112 9.46 27.02 -31.53
N ARG A 113 8.38 27.80 -31.65
CA ARG A 113 8.48 29.14 -32.25
C ARG A 113 9.30 30.00 -31.29
N VAL A 114 10.53 30.31 -31.68
CA VAL A 114 11.31 31.40 -31.09
C VAL A 114 10.45 32.67 -31.17
N ARG A 115 9.88 33.09 -30.05
CA ARG A 115 9.32 34.45 -29.92
C ARG A 115 10.48 35.40 -29.69
N GLN A 116 11.06 35.89 -30.77
CA GLN A 116 11.85 37.11 -30.73
C GLN A 116 11.01 38.26 -31.27
N ALA A 117 10.64 39.18 -30.37
CA ALA A 117 10.25 40.58 -30.58
C ALA A 117 9.89 41.10 -29.17
N GLY A 118 10.59 42.01 -28.48
CA GLY A 118 11.40 43.15 -28.89
C GLY A 118 10.80 44.39 -28.21
N ARG A 119 11.54 45.10 -27.35
CA ARG A 119 11.27 46.53 -27.07
C ARG A 119 12.50 47.22 -26.46
N ASN A 120 13.16 48.03 -27.28
CA ASN A 120 14.10 49.05 -26.84
C ASN A 120 13.38 50.03 -25.90
N LYS A 121 13.97 50.32 -24.74
CA LYS A 121 13.84 51.63 -24.09
C LYS A 121 15.25 52.20 -24.02
N GLY A 122 15.46 53.27 -24.78
CA GLY A 122 16.65 54.08 -24.64
C GLY A 122 16.55 55.05 -23.47
N LEU A 123 17.72 55.62 -23.18
CA LEU A 123 18.03 56.86 -22.47
C LEU A 123 18.02 56.88 -20.93
N ASP A 124 19.19 57.34 -20.46
CA ASP A 124 19.50 58.06 -19.22
C ASP A 124 19.91 57.26 -17.97
N ALA A 125 21.24 57.08 -17.82
CA ALA A 125 22.02 57.38 -16.60
C ALA A 125 23.53 57.41 -16.93
#